data_AF-A0A1V5M3Q3-F1
#
_entry.id   AF-A0A1V5M3Q3-F1
#
_cell.length_a   1.000
_cell.length_b   1.000
_cell.length_c   1.000
_cell.angle_alpha   90.00
_cell.angle_beta   90.00
_cell.angle_gamma   90.00
#
_symmetry.space_group_name_H-M   'P 1'
#
loop_
_entity.id
_entity.type
_entity.pdbx_description
1 polymer ?
#
loop_
_entity_poly.entity_id
_entity_poly.type
_entity_poly.pdbx_seq_one_letter_code
_entity_poly.pdbx_strand_id
1 'polypeptide(L)'
;MVTGTLRGQIDRIWDAFWSGGISNPLEVIEQITYLLFIKRLDELHTLEEVKANRFHQPMERTIFPEGADPRGRAYEDFRWSRFKHMAPAEMYTVVAEHLFPFLRTL
;
A
#
# COMPACT_ATOMS: atom_id res chain seq x y z
N MET A 1 -4.10 13.57 22.08
CA MET A 1 -3.69 12.50 23.01
C MET A 1 -3.84 11.16 22.31
N VAL A 2 -2.81 10.32 22.34
CA VAL A 2 -2.92 8.93 21.91
C VAL A 2 -3.78 8.20 22.94
N THR A 3 -4.91 7.63 22.53
CA THR A 3 -5.79 6.86 23.43
C THR A 3 -5.10 5.54 23.83
N GLY A 4 -5.50 4.95 24.95
CA GLY A 4 -4.98 3.63 25.38
C GLY A 4 -5.20 2.54 24.32
N THR A 5 -6.30 2.62 23.55
CA THR A 5 -6.61 1.70 22.45
C THR A 5 -5.65 1.85 21.27
N LEU A 6 -5.29 3.08 20.90
CA LEU A 6 -4.36 3.35 19.81
C LEU A 6 -2.95 2.91 20.18
N ARG A 7 -2.52 3.14 21.42
CA ARG A 7 -1.24 2.62 21.94
C ARG A 7 -1.17 1.10 21.83
N GLY A 8 -2.20 0.39 22.28
CA GLY A 8 -2.24 -1.08 22.19
C GLY A 8 -2.34 -1.64 20.75
N GLN A 9 -2.73 -0.84 19.76
CA GLN A 9 -2.61 -1.23 18.35
C GLN A 9 -1.17 -1.07 17.85
N ILE A 10 -0.51 0.02 18.24
CA ILE A 10 0.90 0.27 17.90
C ILE A 10 1.77 -0.84 18.49
N ASP A 11 1.59 -1.18 19.77
CA ASP A 11 2.38 -2.23 20.43
C ASP A 11 2.24 -3.59 19.71
N ARG A 12 1.02 -3.95 19.29
CA ARG A 12 0.79 -5.19 18.51
C ARG A 12 1.51 -5.21 17.16
N ILE A 13 1.65 -4.05 16.51
CA ILE A 13 2.42 -3.94 15.27
C ILE A 13 3.90 -4.20 15.57
N TRP A 14 4.43 -3.60 16.64
CA TRP A 14 5.81 -3.85 17.07
C TRP A 14 6.08 -5.33 17.39
N ASP A 15 5.17 -6.00 18.11
CA ASP A 15 5.29 -7.42 18.42
C ASP A 15 5.27 -8.30 17.16
N ALA A 16 4.47 -7.93 16.15
CA ALA A 16 4.42 -8.64 14.88
C ALA A 16 5.75 -8.53 14.11
N PHE A 17 6.38 -7.35 14.08
CA PHE A 17 7.69 -7.18 13.45
C PHE A 17 8.79 -7.95 14.20
N TRP A 18 8.77 -7.90 15.53
CA TRP A 18 9.74 -8.63 16.35
C TRP A 18 9.64 -10.14 16.15
N SER A 19 8.43 -10.70 16.19
CA SER A 19 8.21 -12.14 15.93
C SER A 19 8.50 -12.55 14.49
N GLY A 20 8.42 -11.62 13.53
CA GLY A 20 8.84 -11.80 12.15
C GLY A 20 10.35 -11.72 11.89
N GLY A 21 11.16 -11.49 12.93
CA GLY A 21 12.63 -11.41 12.83
C GLY A 21 13.18 -10.03 12.48
N ILE A 22 12.34 -8.99 12.43
CA ILE A 22 12.75 -7.60 12.20
C ILE A 22 12.85 -6.90 13.57
N SER A 23 14.06 -6.89 14.12
CA SER A 23 14.33 -6.35 15.46
C SER A 23 14.89 -4.92 15.44
N ASN A 24 15.35 -4.43 14.28
CA ASN A 24 15.89 -3.08 14.14
C ASN A 24 14.75 -2.04 14.08
N PRO A 25 14.62 -1.13 15.06
CA PRO A 25 13.52 -0.16 15.08
C PRO A 25 13.48 0.78 13.88
N LEU A 26 14.64 1.10 13.30
CA LEU A 26 14.70 1.96 12.10
C LEU A 26 14.07 1.26 10.89
N GLU A 27 14.36 -0.02 10.72
CA GLU A 27 13.79 -0.86 9.66
C GLU A 27 12.27 -1.00 9.84
N VAL A 28 11.80 -1.23 11.08
CA VAL A 28 10.36 -1.28 11.38
C VAL A 28 9.65 0.03 10.99
N ILE A 29 10.24 1.17 11.36
CA ILE A 29 9.69 2.48 11.00
C ILE A 29 9.62 2.61 9.47
N GLU A 30 10.68 2.25 8.76
CA GLU A 30 10.73 2.30 7.30
C GLU A 30 9.64 1.43 6.65
N GLN A 31 9.48 0.17 7.09
CA GLN A 31 8.45 -0.73 6.58
C GLN A 31 7.04 -0.17 6.82
N ILE A 32 6.77 0.35 8.02
CA ILE A 32 5.48 1.00 8.33
C ILE A 32 5.28 2.22 7.42
N THR A 33 6.31 3.05 7.23
CA THR A 33 6.22 4.22 6.36
C THR A 33 5.88 3.83 4.93
N TYR A 34 6.50 2.78 4.36
CA TYR A 34 6.14 2.30 3.03
C TYR A 34 4.69 1.84 2.95
N LEU A 35 4.21 1.05 3.91
CA LEU A 35 2.82 0.58 3.93
C LEU A 35 1.83 1.76 4.02
N LEU A 36 2.12 2.76 4.87
CA LEU A 36 1.30 3.97 4.99
C LEU A 36 1.31 4.81 3.72
N PHE A 37 2.47 4.93 3.06
CA PHE A 37 2.60 5.64 1.81
C PHE A 37 1.76 5.00 0.70
N ILE A 38 1.86 3.68 0.52
CA ILE A 38 1.07 2.92 -0.47
C ILE A 38 -0.42 3.05 -0.17
N LYS A 39 -0.82 2.91 1.10
CA LYS A 39 -2.21 3.11 1.51
C LYS A 39 -2.71 4.51 1.14
N ARG A 40 -1.90 5.54 1.38
CA ARG A 40 -2.25 6.93 1.04
C ARG A 40 -2.41 7.12 -0.46
N LEU A 41 -1.56 6.51 -1.28
CA LEU A 41 -1.69 6.56 -2.75
C LEU A 41 -3.00 5.93 -3.22
N ASP A 42 -3.38 4.78 -2.68
CA ASP A 42 -4.65 4.11 -3.01
C ASP A 42 -5.88 4.93 -2.58
N GLU A 43 -5.84 5.57 -1.41
CA GLU A 43 -6.90 6.47 -0.96
C GLU A 43 -7.06 7.68 -1.89
N LEU A 44 -5.95 8.28 -2.34
CA LEU A 44 -5.98 9.40 -3.29
C LEU A 44 -6.52 8.97 -4.66
N HIS A 45 -6.10 7.82 -5.15
CA HIS A 45 -6.61 7.26 -6.40
C HIS A 45 -8.13 7.04 -6.32
N THR A 46 -8.60 6.41 -5.24
CA THR A 46 -10.02 6.15 -5.00
C THR A 46 -10.83 7.45 -4.91
N LEU A 47 -10.27 8.50 -4.30
CA LEU A 47 -10.93 9.80 -4.22
C LEU A 47 -11.12 10.43 -5.60
N GLU A 48 -10.10 10.35 -6.45
CA GLU A 48 -10.18 10.82 -7.85
C GLU A 48 -11.15 9.98 -8.69
N GLU A 49 -11.19 8.65 -8.52
CA GLU A 49 -12.17 7.78 -9.17
C GLU A 49 -13.61 8.19 -8.81
N VAL A 50 -13.89 8.40 -7.52
CA VAL A 50 -15.22 8.82 -7.05
C VAL A 50 -15.60 10.18 -7.60
N LYS A 51 -14.66 11.12 -7.69
CA LYS A 51 -14.86 12.45 -8.29
C LYS A 51 -15.18 12.33 -9.78
N ALA A 52 -14.34 11.62 -10.54
CA ALA A 52 -14.52 11.37 -11.98
C ALA A 52 -15.88 10.74 -12.29
N ASN A 53 -16.26 9.69 -11.55
CA ASN A 53 -17.53 9.01 -11.70
C ASN A 53 -18.73 9.92 -11.39
N ARG A 54 -18.62 10.81 -10.40
CA ARG A 54 -19.69 11.75 -10.03
C ARG A 54 -19.93 12.81 -11.10
N PHE A 55 -18.87 13.28 -11.76
CA PHE A 55 -18.95 14.35 -12.74
C PHE A 55 -18.93 13.86 -14.20
N HIS A 56 -18.87 12.55 -14.42
CA HIS A 56 -18.72 11.92 -15.75
C HIS A 56 -17.55 12.50 -16.55
N GLN A 57 -16.45 12.75 -15.86
CA GLN A 57 -15.20 13.28 -16.42
C GLN A 57 -14.09 12.24 -16.26
N PRO A 58 -13.09 12.23 -17.15
CA PRO A 58 -11.91 11.39 -16.94
C PRO A 58 -11.18 11.80 -15.65
N MET A 59 -10.49 10.86 -15.01
CA MET A 59 -9.65 11.17 -13.85
C MET A 59 -8.55 12.15 -14.24
N GLU A 60 -8.42 13.24 -13.48
CA GLU A 60 -7.37 14.24 -13.70
C GLU A 60 -5.98 13.68 -13.33
N ARG A 61 -5.93 12.82 -12.31
CA ARG A 61 -4.70 12.17 -11.85
C ARG A 61 -4.90 10.68 -11.64
N THR A 62 -4.29 9.89 -12.50
CA THR A 62 -4.30 8.43 -12.42
C THR A 62 -3.01 7.94 -11.78
N ILE A 63 -3.04 7.64 -10.47
CA ILE A 63 -1.85 7.12 -9.77
C ILE A 63 -1.51 5.70 -10.26
N PHE A 64 -2.47 4.78 -10.30
CA PHE A 64 -2.30 3.42 -10.81
C PHE A 64 -2.90 3.38 -12.22
N PRO A 65 -2.10 3.33 -13.28
CA PRO A 65 -2.61 3.38 -14.65
C PRO A 65 -3.37 2.11 -15.02
N GLU A 66 -4.15 2.16 -16.09
CA GLU A 66 -4.74 0.94 -16.67
C GLU A 66 -3.67 0.06 -17.32
N GLY A 67 -3.94 -1.24 -17.41
CA GLY A 67 -3.04 -2.22 -18.02
C GLY A 67 -2.13 -2.94 -17.01
N ALA A 68 -0.98 -3.39 -17.49
CA ALA A 68 -0.05 -4.21 -16.72
C ALA A 68 1.38 -3.66 -16.77
N ASP A 69 2.15 -4.02 -15.75
CA ASP A 69 3.58 -3.75 -15.69
C ASP A 69 4.35 -4.59 -16.74
N PRO A 70 5.66 -4.35 -16.94
CA PRO A 70 6.47 -5.11 -17.90
C PRO A 70 6.53 -6.62 -17.62
N ARG A 71 6.12 -7.06 -16.42
CA ARG A 71 6.08 -8.46 -16.00
C ARG A 71 4.68 -9.08 -16.11
N GLY A 72 3.70 -8.33 -16.64
CA GLY A 72 2.35 -8.81 -16.93
C GLY A 72 1.39 -8.76 -15.73
N ARG A 73 1.74 -8.10 -14.61
CA ARG A 73 0.83 -7.92 -13.48
C ARG A 73 0.05 -6.63 -13.64
N ALA A 74 -1.26 -6.67 -13.41
CA ALA A 74 -2.12 -5.51 -13.51
C ALA A 74 -1.73 -4.44 -12.48
N TYR A 75 -1.65 -3.17 -12.88
CA TYR A 75 -1.38 -2.06 -11.93
C TYR A 75 -2.46 -1.93 -10.86
N GLU A 76 -3.68 -2.41 -11.14
CA GLU A 76 -4.77 -2.48 -10.15
C GLU A 76 -4.38 -3.34 -8.94
N ASP A 77 -3.57 -4.39 -9.12
CA ASP A 77 -3.09 -5.23 -8.03
C ASP A 77 -2.15 -4.48 -7.07
N PHE A 78 -1.60 -3.34 -7.50
CA PHE A 78 -0.65 -2.56 -6.69
C PHE A 78 -1.38 -1.70 -5.65
N ARG A 79 -2.71 -1.63 -5.72
CA ARG A 79 -3.54 -0.88 -4.77
C ARG A 79 -3.60 -1.59 -3.43
N TRP A 80 -3.42 -0.83 -2.35
CA TRP A 80 -3.53 -1.33 -0.98
C TRP A 80 -4.84 -2.09 -0.74
N SER A 81 -5.95 -1.54 -1.21
CA SER A 81 -7.29 -2.13 -1.14
C SER A 81 -7.42 -3.50 -1.80
N ARG A 82 -6.52 -3.84 -2.75
CA ARG A 82 -6.48 -5.12 -3.46
C ARG A 82 -5.52 -6.10 -2.80
N PHE A 83 -4.22 -5.80 -2.77
CA PHE A 83 -3.23 -6.79 -2.36
C PHE A 83 -3.32 -7.21 -0.89
N LYS A 84 -3.89 -6.36 -0.01
CA LYS A 84 -4.07 -6.70 1.42
C LYS A 84 -4.98 -7.91 1.64
N HIS A 85 -5.75 -8.30 0.63
CA HIS A 85 -6.66 -9.45 0.65
C HIS A 85 -6.09 -10.68 -0.06
N MET A 86 -4.90 -10.59 -0.66
CA MET A 86 -4.22 -11.70 -1.31
C MET A 86 -3.62 -12.66 -0.28
N ALA A 87 -3.27 -13.87 -0.73
CA ALA A 87 -2.52 -14.80 0.09
C ALA A 87 -1.14 -14.20 0.47
N PRO A 88 -0.58 -14.47 1.66
CA PRO A 88 0.64 -13.82 2.13
C PRO A 88 1.83 -13.89 1.16
N ALA A 89 2.04 -15.05 0.52
CA ALA A 89 3.11 -15.22 -0.47
C ALA A 89 2.89 -14.39 -1.74
N GLU A 90 1.64 -14.29 -2.20
CA GLU A 90 1.30 -13.46 -3.36
C GLU A 90 1.41 -11.97 -3.03
N MET A 91 0.91 -11.55 -1.87
CA MET A 91 1.04 -10.18 -1.38
C MET A 91 2.52 -9.76 -1.33
N TYR A 92 3.37 -10.62 -0.76
CA TYR A 92 4.81 -10.37 -0.72
C TYR A 92 5.39 -10.19 -2.12
N THR A 93 5.03 -11.08 -3.05
CA THR A 93 5.47 -11.00 -4.46
C THR A 93 5.03 -9.68 -5.09
N VAL A 94 3.75 -9.31 -4.98
CA VAL A 94 3.22 -8.04 -5.53
C VAL A 94 4.00 -6.84 -4.98
N VAL A 95 4.19 -6.78 -3.67
CA VAL A 95 4.86 -5.66 -3.02
C VAL A 95 6.34 -5.58 -3.40
N ALA A 96 7.08 -6.68 -3.22
CA ALA A 96 8.53 -6.73 -3.41
C ALA A 96 8.95 -6.61 -4.88
N GLU A 97 8.23 -7.27 -5.77
CA GLU A 97 8.68 -7.49 -7.15
C GLU A 97 8.05 -6.57 -8.19
N HIS A 98 6.91 -5.95 -7.87
CA HIS A 98 6.15 -5.15 -8.83
C HIS A 98 5.88 -3.73 -8.32
N LEU A 99 5.32 -3.59 -7.12
CA LEU A 99 4.94 -2.30 -6.56
C LEU A 99 6.15 -1.42 -6.24
N PHE A 100 7.19 -1.92 -5.57
CA PHE A 100 8.38 -1.11 -5.28
C PHE A 100 9.09 -0.57 -6.52
N PRO A 101 9.34 -1.39 -7.58
CA PRO A 101 9.84 -0.89 -8.85
C PRO A 101 8.94 0.21 -9.44
N PHE A 102 7.63 0.03 -9.40
CA PHE A 102 6.67 1.05 -9.86
C PHE A 102 6.78 2.36 -9.07
N LEU A 103 6.85 2.30 -7.73
CA LEU A 103 6.98 3.49 -6.88
C LEU A 103 8.24 4.32 -7.18
N ARG A 104 9.31 3.70 -7.69
CA ARG A 104 10.54 4.41 -8.10
C ARG A 104 10.40 5.19 -9.41
N THR A 105 9.29 5.00 -10.13
CA THR A 105 9.00 5.66 -11.41
C THR A 105 7.93 6.76 -11.30
N LEU A 106 7.31 6.92 -10.13
CA LEU A 106 6.37 7.99 -9.80
C LEU A 106 7.08 9.32 -9.53
#